data_AF-A0A5B8UW10-F1
#
_entry.id   AF-A0A5B8UW10-F1
#
_cell.length_a   1.000
_cell.length_b   1.000
_cell.length_c   1.000
_cell.angle_alpha   90.00
_cell.angle_beta   90.00
_cell.angle_gamma   90.00
#
_symmetry.space_group_name_H-M   'P 1'
#
loop_
_entity.id
_entity.type
_entity.pdbx_description
1 polymer ?
#
loop_
_entity_poly.entity_id
_entity_poly.type
_entity_poly.pdbx_seq_one_letter_code
_entity_poly.pdbx_strand_id
1 'polypeptide(L)'
;MKKLITAGLLLAIMQIIYTSPVQAQLTSLPSGGNKRASVSEGIGITNVSITYSRPAVKKRDGHIWGELVPVGYVDQGFGPSKQAPWRAGANENTIIEFSTDVKIEGQPLAAGKYGFFIAYDPNECTLIFSKNSTSWGSFFYKPSEDVLRVKVKPVPVDKSVEWLKYEFTDQTPSSAVVALEWEKLVIPFKIDVDVVGTQLASFRKELQSEKGFTWEPWDQAAQYCVQNKTNLDEALLWTDTATSVNFGGDKSFTAWSTKASVLDGLGKTQEAADVMKKAYPYGNVNELYFYARSLTRQKKGQQALEVFKINYDKHPNEFLTNAGMARGYSAVGDYKKALTYAQKAQSQAPDPANKNIVNTMVQKLQDGKDIN
;
A
#
# COMPACT_ATOMS: atom_id res chain seq x y z
N MET A 1 -22.48 59.84 -53.71
CA MET A 1 -23.24 59.57 -52.46
C MET A 1 -24.28 58.46 -52.66
N LYS A 2 -23.87 57.25 -53.08
CA LYS A 2 -24.75 56.06 -53.20
C LYS A 2 -24.05 54.74 -52.82
N LYS A 3 -22.87 54.81 -52.17
CA LYS A 3 -22.09 53.65 -51.71
C LYS A 3 -21.73 53.69 -50.21
N LEU A 4 -22.41 54.52 -49.43
CA LEU A 4 -22.21 54.64 -47.97
C LEU A 4 -23.48 54.32 -47.16
N ILE A 5 -24.59 53.94 -47.80
CA ILE A 5 -25.84 53.57 -47.12
C ILE A 5 -25.99 52.04 -47.03
N THR A 6 -25.21 51.27 -47.77
CA THR A 6 -25.28 49.80 -47.78
C THR A 6 -24.37 49.10 -46.77
N ALA A 7 -23.65 49.84 -45.93
CA ALA A 7 -22.81 49.29 -44.85
C ALA A 7 -23.41 49.51 -43.44
N GLY A 8 -24.48 50.32 -43.32
CA GLY A 8 -25.11 50.64 -42.04
C GLY A 8 -26.30 49.74 -41.65
N LEU A 9 -26.85 48.95 -42.58
CA LEU A 9 -28.01 48.09 -42.32
C LEU A 9 -27.68 46.60 -42.10
N LEU A 10 -26.43 46.19 -42.30
CA LEU A 10 -25.98 44.81 -42.10
C LEU A 10 -25.25 44.58 -40.76
N LEU A 11 -25.00 45.64 -40.00
CA LEU A 11 -24.48 45.57 -38.61
C LEU A 11 -25.57 45.68 -37.53
N ALA A 12 -26.83 45.88 -37.90
CA ALA A 12 -27.95 46.00 -36.97
C ALA A 12 -28.77 44.70 -36.77
N ILE A 13 -28.41 43.60 -37.46
CA ILE A 13 -29.09 42.29 -37.33
C ILE A 13 -28.21 41.26 -36.59
N MET A 14 -27.00 41.64 -36.15
CA MET A 14 -26.09 40.76 -35.40
C MET A 14 -26.05 41.07 -33.89
N GLN A 15 -27.17 41.56 -33.34
CA GLN A 15 -27.45 41.49 -31.91
C GLN A 15 -28.61 40.53 -31.68
N ILE A 16 -28.38 39.26 -31.99
CA ILE A 16 -29.09 38.18 -31.30
C ILE A 16 -28.62 38.29 -29.86
N ILE A 17 -29.52 38.81 -29.03
CA ILE A 17 -29.46 38.75 -27.59
C ILE A 17 -29.28 37.28 -27.24
N TYR A 18 -28.07 36.89 -26.85
CA TYR A 18 -27.84 35.67 -26.10
C TYR A 18 -28.50 35.85 -24.74
N THR A 19 -29.82 35.63 -24.69
CA THR A 19 -30.46 35.26 -23.44
C THR A 19 -29.99 33.85 -23.14
N SER A 20 -28.87 33.74 -22.42
CA SER A 20 -28.61 32.51 -21.69
C SER A 20 -29.87 32.23 -20.86
N PRO A 21 -30.51 31.05 -20.96
CA PRO A 21 -31.47 30.68 -19.95
C PRO A 21 -30.74 30.75 -18.61
N VAL A 22 -31.08 31.75 -17.79
CA VAL A 22 -30.73 31.73 -16.37
C VAL A 22 -31.38 30.47 -15.85
N GLN A 23 -30.55 29.51 -15.48
CA GLN A 23 -30.96 28.28 -14.85
C GLN A 23 -31.65 28.66 -13.53
N ALA A 24 -32.98 28.73 -13.55
CA ALA A 24 -33.81 29.01 -12.38
C ALA A 24 -33.94 27.79 -11.46
N GLN A 25 -32.86 27.02 -11.29
CA GLN A 25 -32.78 25.98 -10.28
C GLN A 25 -31.93 26.49 -9.12
N LEU A 26 -32.55 26.49 -7.93
CA LEU A 26 -31.90 26.81 -6.67
C LEU A 26 -30.62 25.98 -6.52
N THR A 27 -29.49 26.62 -6.21
CA THR A 27 -28.16 25.99 -6.16
C THR A 27 -28.00 24.97 -5.02
N SER A 28 -28.99 24.81 -4.14
CA SER A 28 -29.19 23.62 -3.31
C SER A 28 -30.58 23.67 -2.65
N LEU A 29 -31.28 22.52 -2.61
CA LEU A 29 -32.40 22.35 -1.69
C LEU A 29 -31.85 22.18 -0.25
N PRO A 30 -32.54 22.65 0.79
CA PRO A 30 -32.11 22.41 2.17
C PRO A 30 -31.96 20.90 2.43
N SER A 31 -30.81 20.45 2.93
CA SER A 31 -30.51 19.03 3.20
C SER A 31 -31.28 18.42 4.39
N GLY A 32 -32.40 19.04 4.79
CA GLY A 32 -33.15 18.70 6.00
C GLY A 32 -32.38 18.94 7.31
N GLY A 33 -31.28 19.70 7.26
CA GLY A 33 -30.36 19.89 8.39
C GLY A 33 -29.35 18.77 8.59
N ASN A 34 -29.30 17.78 7.70
CA ASN A 34 -28.27 16.74 7.69
C ASN A 34 -26.98 17.29 7.08
N LYS A 35 -25.85 17.11 7.77
CA LYS A 35 -24.53 17.51 7.25
C LYS A 35 -23.94 16.37 6.43
N ARG A 36 -23.21 16.69 5.37
CA ARG A 36 -22.42 15.69 4.64
C ARG A 36 -21.08 15.49 5.33
N ALA A 37 -20.57 14.28 5.32
CA ALA A 37 -19.27 13.91 5.87
C ALA A 37 -18.63 12.81 5.02
N SER A 38 -17.31 12.72 5.13
CA SER A 38 -16.54 11.63 4.57
C SER A 38 -15.40 11.24 5.51
N VAL A 39 -14.99 9.98 5.44
CA VAL A 39 -13.80 9.45 6.11
C VAL A 39 -13.09 8.52 5.12
N SER A 40 -11.76 8.43 5.20
CA SER A 40 -10.97 7.54 4.36
C SER A 40 -9.77 6.99 5.14
N GLU A 41 -9.35 5.78 4.80
CA GLU A 41 -8.20 5.11 5.40
C GLU A 41 -7.43 4.30 4.34
N GLY A 42 -6.11 4.23 4.52
CA GLY A 42 -5.23 3.41 3.70
C GLY A 42 -4.90 2.09 4.40
N ILE A 43 -5.19 0.95 3.76
CA ILE A 43 -4.82 -0.38 4.25
C ILE A 43 -3.92 -1.03 3.18
N GLY A 44 -2.62 -1.14 3.46
CA GLY A 44 -1.63 -1.41 2.42
C GLY A 44 -1.67 -0.32 1.34
N ILE A 45 -1.85 -0.71 0.08
CA ILE A 45 -2.08 0.23 -1.04
C ILE A 45 -3.58 0.43 -1.39
N THR A 46 -4.48 -0.11 -0.55
CA THR A 46 -5.93 0.00 -0.74
C THR A 46 -6.46 1.22 -0.01
N ASN A 47 -7.09 2.12 -0.75
CA ASN A 47 -7.85 3.23 -0.18
C ASN A 47 -9.29 2.79 0.01
N VAL A 48 -9.78 2.96 1.23
CA VAL A 48 -11.19 2.81 1.60
C VAL A 48 -11.75 4.18 1.88
N SER A 49 -12.89 4.54 1.30
CA SER A 49 -13.58 5.79 1.61
C SER A 49 -15.07 5.59 1.86
N ILE A 50 -15.61 6.35 2.79
CA ILE A 50 -17.03 6.34 3.15
C ILE A 50 -17.55 7.77 3.03
N THR A 51 -18.54 7.99 2.17
CA THR A 51 -19.22 9.28 2.00
C THR A 51 -20.68 9.15 2.36
N TYR A 52 -21.16 10.02 3.25
CA TYR A 52 -22.49 9.88 3.86
C TYR A 52 -23.07 11.23 4.28
N SER A 53 -24.38 11.26 4.51
CA SER A 53 -25.01 12.34 5.27
C SER A 53 -25.28 11.86 6.69
N ARG A 54 -24.84 12.63 7.69
CA ARG A 54 -24.93 12.30 9.11
C ARG A 54 -26.15 12.95 9.77
N PRO A 55 -27.20 12.18 10.10
CA PRO A 55 -28.29 12.67 10.93
C PRO A 55 -27.83 12.88 12.39
N ALA A 56 -28.53 13.76 13.09
CA ALA A 56 -28.38 13.99 14.52
C ALA A 56 -29.44 13.23 15.33
N VAL A 57 -29.10 12.82 16.55
CA VAL A 57 -30.04 12.23 17.52
C VAL A 57 -31.12 13.26 17.85
N LYS A 58 -30.76 14.52 18.14
CA LYS A 58 -31.69 15.62 18.46
C LYS A 58 -32.63 15.29 19.63
N LYS A 59 -32.08 14.86 20.77
CA LYS A 59 -32.84 14.50 21.99
C LYS A 59 -33.83 13.35 21.80
N ARG A 60 -33.57 12.46 20.85
CA ARG A 60 -34.33 11.23 20.60
C ARG A 60 -33.56 9.98 21.04
N ASP A 61 -32.73 10.10 22.08
CA ASP A 61 -32.07 8.96 22.71
C ASP A 61 -33.13 7.93 23.13
N GLY A 62 -32.90 6.66 22.81
CA GLY A 62 -33.84 5.54 22.95
C GLY A 62 -34.81 5.36 21.79
N HIS A 63 -34.91 6.32 20.86
CA HIS A 63 -35.89 6.34 19.77
C HIS A 63 -35.26 6.32 18.37
N ILE A 64 -33.94 6.03 18.28
CA ILE A 64 -33.27 5.90 16.99
C ILE A 64 -33.42 4.47 16.46
N TRP A 65 -32.96 3.48 17.21
CA TRP A 65 -32.94 2.08 16.78
C TRP A 65 -34.26 1.39 17.10
N GLY A 66 -34.87 0.72 16.12
CA GLY A 66 -36.19 0.08 16.24
C GLY A 66 -37.37 1.01 15.94
N GLU A 67 -37.16 2.33 15.97
CA GLU A 67 -38.18 3.33 15.62
C GLU A 67 -37.79 4.11 14.37
N LEU A 68 -36.86 5.07 14.47
CA LEU A 68 -36.39 5.85 13.32
C LEU A 68 -35.67 5.00 12.27
N VAL A 69 -34.82 4.08 12.76
CA VAL A 69 -34.18 3.02 11.99
C VAL A 69 -34.96 1.73 12.30
N PRO A 70 -35.92 1.33 11.47
CA PRO A 70 -36.73 0.16 11.74
C PRO A 70 -35.90 -1.12 11.63
N VAL A 71 -36.39 -2.17 12.29
CA VAL A 71 -35.79 -3.51 12.21
C VAL A 71 -36.00 -4.10 10.81
N GLY A 72 -34.93 -4.65 10.24
CA GLY A 72 -34.92 -5.37 8.99
C GLY A 72 -35.18 -4.49 7.77
N TYR A 73 -36.33 -4.74 7.13
CA TYR A 73 -36.74 -4.14 5.87
C TYR A 73 -38.13 -3.52 6.02
N VAL A 74 -38.35 -2.36 5.41
CA VAL A 74 -39.65 -1.67 5.46
C VAL A 74 -40.09 -1.17 4.08
N ASP A 75 -41.40 -1.07 3.87
CA ASP A 75 -41.96 -0.24 2.80
C ASP A 75 -41.96 1.21 3.28
N GLN A 76 -41.20 2.08 2.62
CA GLN A 76 -41.13 3.50 2.97
C GLN A 76 -42.33 4.30 2.44
N GLY A 77 -43.29 3.65 1.77
CA GLY A 77 -44.49 4.29 1.22
C GLY A 77 -44.22 5.15 -0.02
N PHE A 78 -42.99 5.14 -0.53
CA PHE A 78 -42.55 5.93 -1.68
C PHE A 78 -41.50 5.17 -2.49
N GLY A 79 -41.48 5.41 -3.81
CA GLY A 79 -40.61 4.71 -4.74
C GLY A 79 -41.02 3.26 -5.02
N PRO A 80 -40.27 2.56 -5.90
CA PRO A 80 -40.60 1.20 -6.32
C PRO A 80 -40.21 0.13 -5.29
N SER A 81 -39.36 0.44 -4.31
CA SER A 81 -38.93 -0.56 -3.32
C SER A 81 -39.98 -0.76 -2.23
N LYS A 82 -40.35 -2.02 -2.00
CA LYS A 82 -41.36 -2.44 -1.01
C LYS A 82 -40.77 -3.12 0.22
N GLN A 83 -39.48 -3.43 0.17
CA GLN A 83 -38.72 -3.98 1.29
C GLN A 83 -37.32 -3.39 1.20
N ALA A 84 -37.13 -2.26 1.86
CA ALA A 84 -35.89 -1.51 1.79
C ALA A 84 -35.16 -1.53 3.15
N PRO A 85 -33.86 -1.87 3.18
CA PRO A 85 -33.01 -1.73 4.36
C PRO A 85 -32.72 -0.25 4.63
N TRP A 86 -32.19 0.06 5.80
CA TRP A 86 -31.77 1.42 6.12
C TRP A 86 -30.51 1.79 5.33
N ARG A 87 -30.48 3.01 4.78
CA ARG A 87 -29.38 3.58 3.99
C ARG A 87 -28.10 3.91 4.77
N ALA A 88 -28.01 3.47 6.02
CA ALA A 88 -26.87 3.68 6.91
C ALA A 88 -26.45 5.16 7.05
N GLY A 89 -27.41 6.07 6.97
CA GLY A 89 -27.18 7.52 6.88
C GLY A 89 -28.49 8.28 6.61
N ALA A 90 -28.38 9.48 6.03
CA ALA A 90 -29.51 10.32 5.66
C ALA A 90 -29.44 10.77 4.18
N ASN A 91 -30.57 11.27 3.65
CA ASN A 91 -30.71 11.73 2.26
C ASN A 91 -30.34 10.63 1.24
N GLU A 92 -29.29 10.81 0.44
CA GLU A 92 -28.73 9.80 -0.47
C GLU A 92 -28.23 8.56 0.28
N ASN A 93 -28.06 7.44 -0.43
CA ASN A 93 -27.44 6.28 0.19
C ASN A 93 -26.00 6.55 0.60
N THR A 94 -25.57 5.95 1.71
CA THR A 94 -24.16 5.95 2.08
C THR A 94 -23.36 5.25 0.99
N ILE A 95 -22.20 5.78 0.68
CA ILE A 95 -21.30 5.23 -0.32
C ILE A 95 -20.07 4.70 0.38
N ILE A 96 -19.71 3.44 0.13
CA ILE A 96 -18.41 2.88 0.50
C ILE A 96 -17.67 2.52 -0.78
N GLU A 97 -16.43 2.98 -0.92
CA GLU A 97 -15.60 2.77 -2.09
C GLU A 97 -14.26 2.16 -1.71
N PHE A 98 -13.85 1.14 -2.47
CA PHE A 98 -12.60 0.40 -2.30
C PHE A 98 -11.78 0.50 -3.58
N SER A 99 -10.53 0.95 -3.49
CA SER A 99 -9.67 1.09 -4.67
C SER A 99 -9.09 -0.22 -5.19
N THR A 100 -9.12 -1.28 -4.38
CA THR A 100 -8.69 -2.64 -4.72
C THR A 100 -9.67 -3.65 -4.11
N ASP A 101 -9.55 -4.93 -4.48
CA ASP A 101 -10.35 -6.01 -3.92
C ASP A 101 -10.09 -6.16 -2.41
N VAL A 102 -11.15 -6.41 -1.64
CA VAL A 102 -11.10 -6.55 -0.18
C VAL A 102 -11.87 -7.78 0.29
N LYS A 103 -11.77 -8.08 1.59
CA LYS A 103 -12.69 -8.96 2.27
C LYS A 103 -13.43 -8.20 3.37
N ILE A 104 -14.74 -8.35 3.44
CA ILE A 104 -15.59 -7.81 4.49
C ILE A 104 -16.03 -8.98 5.38
N GLU A 105 -15.62 -8.99 6.64
CA GLU A 105 -15.83 -10.13 7.55
C GLU A 105 -15.42 -11.47 6.92
N GLY A 106 -14.29 -11.47 6.22
CA GLY A 106 -13.75 -12.65 5.53
C GLY A 106 -14.41 -12.97 4.18
N GLN A 107 -15.50 -12.30 3.77
CA GLN A 107 -16.16 -12.51 2.48
C GLN A 107 -15.58 -11.60 1.38
N PRO A 108 -15.25 -12.12 0.19
CA PRO A 108 -14.63 -11.33 -0.87
C PRO A 108 -15.59 -10.26 -1.42
N LEU A 109 -15.04 -9.08 -1.68
CA LEU A 109 -15.71 -7.98 -2.38
C LEU A 109 -14.72 -7.35 -3.35
N ALA A 110 -15.10 -7.25 -4.62
CA ALA A 110 -14.25 -6.63 -5.64
C ALA A 110 -14.04 -5.14 -5.36
N ALA A 111 -13.00 -4.56 -5.97
CA ALA A 111 -12.82 -3.12 -6.02
C ALA A 111 -14.03 -2.43 -6.65
N GLY A 112 -14.39 -1.28 -6.13
CA GLY A 112 -15.50 -0.51 -6.68
C GLY A 112 -16.19 0.38 -5.67
N LYS A 113 -17.26 1.00 -6.16
CA LYS A 113 -18.08 1.95 -5.42
C LYS A 113 -19.46 1.34 -5.18
N TYR A 114 -19.87 1.28 -3.93
CA TYR A 114 -21.06 0.58 -3.50
C TYR A 114 -22.02 1.49 -2.73
N GLY A 115 -23.31 1.34 -3.00
CA GLY A 115 -24.35 1.80 -2.09
C GLY A 115 -24.37 0.91 -0.86
N PHE A 116 -24.27 1.50 0.32
CA PHE A 116 -24.20 0.80 1.59
C PHE A 116 -25.51 0.90 2.35
N PHE A 117 -26.01 -0.26 2.76
CA PHE A 117 -27.24 -0.38 3.53
C PHE A 117 -27.03 -1.33 4.71
N ILE A 118 -27.87 -1.17 5.72
CA ILE A 118 -27.94 -2.05 6.88
C ILE A 118 -29.40 -2.45 7.09
N ALA A 119 -29.67 -3.75 7.03
CA ALA A 119 -30.90 -4.30 7.61
C ALA A 119 -30.62 -4.48 9.11
N TYR A 120 -31.12 -3.54 9.91
CA TYR A 120 -30.83 -3.48 11.35
C TYR A 120 -31.54 -4.62 12.08
N ASP A 121 -30.85 -5.27 13.00
CA ASP A 121 -31.44 -6.17 13.98
C ASP A 121 -30.68 -5.98 15.31
N PRO A 122 -31.34 -5.98 16.47
CA PRO A 122 -30.67 -5.75 17.75
C PRO A 122 -29.62 -6.82 18.10
N ASN A 123 -29.71 -8.02 17.54
CA ASN A 123 -28.77 -9.10 17.78
C ASN A 123 -27.77 -9.28 16.64
N GLU A 124 -28.20 -9.10 15.39
CA GLU A 124 -27.39 -9.44 14.21
C GLU A 124 -27.78 -8.61 12.97
N CYS A 125 -27.13 -7.47 12.78
CA CYS A 125 -27.31 -6.62 11.61
C CYS A 125 -26.82 -7.32 10.34
N THR A 126 -27.52 -7.11 9.22
CA THR A 126 -27.00 -7.48 7.88
C THR A 126 -26.51 -6.24 7.15
N LEU A 127 -25.19 -6.19 6.91
CA LEU A 127 -24.54 -5.22 6.03
C LEU A 127 -24.78 -5.62 4.58
N ILE A 128 -25.10 -4.64 3.74
CA ILE A 128 -25.47 -4.86 2.34
C ILE A 128 -24.69 -3.88 1.46
N PHE A 129 -23.93 -4.44 0.52
CA PHE A 129 -23.21 -3.68 -0.50
C PHE A 129 -23.93 -3.85 -1.84
N SER A 130 -24.41 -2.75 -2.40
CA SER A 130 -25.18 -2.72 -3.65
C SER A 130 -24.40 -2.01 -4.76
N LYS A 131 -24.53 -2.48 -6.01
CA LYS A 131 -23.93 -1.84 -7.20
C LYS A 131 -24.43 -0.41 -7.43
N ASN A 132 -25.59 -0.07 -6.88
CA ASN A 132 -26.22 1.24 -7.07
C ASN A 132 -25.82 2.21 -5.96
N SER A 133 -24.81 3.03 -6.22
CA SER A 133 -24.25 4.01 -5.28
C SER A 133 -24.78 5.45 -5.49
N THR A 134 -25.86 5.63 -6.24
CA THR A 134 -26.37 6.95 -6.66
C THR A 134 -27.82 7.19 -6.26
N SER A 135 -28.43 6.23 -5.56
CA SER A 135 -29.85 6.28 -5.19
C SER A 135 -30.13 7.29 -4.10
N TRP A 136 -31.29 7.94 -4.21
CA TRP A 136 -31.86 8.72 -3.10
C TRP A 136 -32.36 7.76 -2.02
N GLY A 137 -31.58 7.67 -0.95
CA GLY A 137 -31.84 6.80 0.19
C GLY A 137 -32.06 5.35 -0.19
N SER A 138 -33.14 4.75 0.33
CA SER A 138 -33.48 3.34 0.05
C SER A 138 -34.73 3.17 -0.82
N PHE A 139 -35.37 4.24 -1.29
CA PHE A 139 -36.64 4.18 -2.02
C PHE A 139 -36.58 3.38 -3.33
N PHE A 140 -35.39 3.34 -3.94
CA PHE A 140 -35.13 2.62 -5.20
C PHE A 140 -34.28 1.36 -4.99
N TYR A 141 -34.14 0.90 -3.75
CA TYR A 141 -33.37 -0.29 -3.41
C TYR A 141 -33.92 -1.52 -4.15
N LYS A 142 -33.02 -2.27 -4.80
CA LYS A 142 -33.32 -3.55 -5.45
C LYS A 142 -32.38 -4.63 -4.90
N PRO A 143 -32.91 -5.71 -4.30
CA PRO A 143 -32.11 -6.85 -3.85
C PRO A 143 -31.22 -7.47 -4.94
N SER A 144 -31.65 -7.40 -6.22
CA SER A 144 -30.87 -7.89 -7.36
C SER A 144 -29.61 -7.08 -7.66
N GLU A 145 -29.47 -5.88 -7.08
CA GLU A 145 -28.28 -5.03 -7.20
C GLU A 145 -27.26 -5.31 -6.09
N ASP A 146 -27.60 -6.13 -5.09
CA ASP A 146 -26.69 -6.52 -4.01
C ASP A 146 -25.57 -7.44 -4.53
N VAL A 147 -24.33 -7.12 -4.15
CA VAL A 147 -23.14 -7.95 -4.45
C VAL A 147 -22.61 -8.67 -3.23
N LEU A 148 -22.93 -8.17 -2.04
CA LEU A 148 -22.51 -8.78 -0.79
C LEU A 148 -23.52 -8.50 0.32
N ARG A 149 -23.82 -9.53 1.10
CA ARG A 149 -24.54 -9.45 2.37
C ARG A 149 -23.73 -10.15 3.44
N VAL A 150 -23.46 -9.47 4.54
CA VAL A 150 -22.62 -9.96 5.63
C VAL A 150 -23.28 -9.64 6.95
N LYS A 151 -23.22 -10.58 7.89
CA LYS A 151 -23.81 -10.41 9.21
C LYS A 151 -22.77 -9.93 10.22
N VAL A 152 -23.15 -8.96 11.04
CA VAL A 152 -22.31 -8.43 12.12
C VAL A 152 -23.13 -8.17 13.37
N LYS A 153 -22.48 -8.27 14.52
CA LYS A 153 -23.12 -8.02 15.81
C LYS A 153 -23.02 -6.54 16.19
N PRO A 154 -24.15 -5.83 16.39
CA PRO A 154 -24.10 -4.49 16.93
C PRO A 154 -23.66 -4.50 18.40
N VAL A 155 -23.00 -3.43 18.83
CA VAL A 155 -22.43 -3.28 20.18
C VAL A 155 -23.05 -2.04 20.84
N PRO A 156 -23.76 -2.20 21.97
CA PRO A 156 -24.26 -1.06 22.73
C PRO A 156 -23.11 -0.33 23.42
N VAL A 157 -23.24 0.99 23.56
CA VAL A 157 -22.28 1.85 24.26
C VAL A 157 -22.98 2.79 25.24
N ASP A 158 -22.31 3.13 26.34
CA ASP A 158 -22.91 3.95 27.41
C ASP A 158 -23.13 5.41 27.00
N LYS A 159 -22.20 5.95 26.21
CA LYS A 159 -22.20 7.35 25.77
C LYS A 159 -22.89 7.47 24.41
N SER A 160 -23.86 8.37 24.35
CA SER A 160 -24.58 8.69 23.11
C SER A 160 -23.69 9.49 22.16
N VAL A 161 -23.64 9.08 20.90
CA VAL A 161 -22.99 9.78 19.80
C VAL A 161 -24.04 10.61 19.05
N GLU A 162 -24.01 11.94 19.27
CA GLU A 162 -25.05 12.86 18.77
C GLU A 162 -25.19 12.85 17.25
N TRP A 163 -24.08 12.83 16.52
CA TRP A 163 -24.10 12.80 15.05
C TRP A 163 -23.56 11.49 14.57
N LEU A 164 -24.30 10.80 13.69
CA LEU A 164 -23.81 9.59 13.05
C LEU A 164 -22.42 9.85 12.47
N LYS A 165 -21.46 8.97 12.79
CA LYS A 165 -20.12 9.01 12.21
C LYS A 165 -19.66 7.61 11.84
N TYR A 166 -18.69 7.57 10.93
CA TYR A 166 -17.89 6.40 10.63
C TYR A 166 -16.46 6.67 11.08
N GLU A 167 -15.83 5.68 11.69
CA GLU A 167 -14.44 5.74 12.16
C GLU A 167 -13.70 4.45 11.79
N PHE A 168 -12.40 4.55 11.55
CA PHE A 168 -11.53 3.39 11.34
C PHE A 168 -10.75 3.11 12.64
N THR A 169 -10.88 1.89 13.16
CA THR A 169 -10.22 1.43 14.39
C THR A 169 -9.41 0.15 14.14
N ASP A 170 -8.64 -0.29 15.13
CA ASP A 170 -7.94 -1.59 15.15
C ASP A 170 -7.09 -1.86 13.90
N GLN A 171 -6.34 -0.84 13.48
CA GLN A 171 -5.56 -0.88 12.26
C GLN A 171 -4.36 -1.83 12.39
N THR A 172 -4.14 -2.59 11.33
CA THR A 172 -2.95 -3.42 11.11
C THR A 172 -2.42 -3.15 9.70
N PRO A 173 -1.23 -3.66 9.33
CA PRO A 173 -0.74 -3.53 7.95
C PRO A 173 -1.70 -4.08 6.87
N SER A 174 -2.61 -5.00 7.22
CA SER A 174 -3.51 -5.68 6.27
C SER A 174 -5.00 -5.60 6.62
N SER A 175 -5.40 -4.83 7.64
CA SER A 175 -6.80 -4.74 8.04
C SER A 175 -7.13 -3.46 8.81
N ALA A 176 -8.41 -3.10 8.83
CA ALA A 176 -8.98 -2.14 9.77
C ALA A 176 -10.42 -2.51 10.09
N VAL A 177 -10.97 -1.99 11.18
CA VAL A 177 -12.39 -2.10 11.52
C VAL A 177 -13.07 -0.76 11.21
N VAL A 178 -14.18 -0.80 10.49
CA VAL A 178 -15.07 0.36 10.33
C VAL A 178 -16.11 0.29 11.44
N ALA A 179 -16.21 1.36 12.23
CA ALA A 179 -17.23 1.54 13.25
C ALA A 179 -18.25 2.59 12.77
N LEU A 180 -19.49 2.17 12.46
CA LEU A 180 -20.62 3.09 12.40
C LEU A 180 -21.09 3.37 13.82
N GLU A 181 -20.98 4.61 14.28
CA GLU A 181 -21.42 5.02 15.61
C GLU A 181 -22.56 6.04 15.50
N TRP A 182 -23.69 5.74 16.14
CA TRP A 182 -24.78 6.69 16.28
C TRP A 182 -25.65 6.38 17.49
N GLU A 183 -25.98 7.42 18.26
CA GLU A 183 -26.65 7.26 19.55
C GLU A 183 -25.83 6.30 20.45
N LYS A 184 -26.47 5.31 21.07
CA LYS A 184 -25.83 4.34 21.97
C LYS A 184 -25.49 3.01 21.29
N LEU A 185 -25.27 3.01 19.97
CA LEU A 185 -24.98 1.81 19.21
C LEU A 185 -23.77 2.01 18.30
N VAL A 186 -22.94 0.97 18.24
CA VAL A 186 -21.86 0.81 17.28
C VAL A 186 -22.15 -0.41 16.43
N ILE A 187 -22.00 -0.30 15.11
CA ILE A 187 -22.05 -1.44 14.19
C ILE A 187 -20.65 -1.58 13.58
N PRO A 188 -19.77 -2.39 14.19
CA PRO A 188 -18.42 -2.59 13.70
C PRO A 188 -18.39 -3.64 12.59
N PHE A 189 -17.49 -3.48 11.62
CA PHE A 189 -17.13 -4.54 10.70
C PHE A 189 -15.69 -4.44 10.20
N LYS A 190 -15.05 -5.59 10.03
CA LYS A 190 -13.66 -5.72 9.63
C LYS A 190 -13.52 -5.72 8.11
N ILE A 191 -12.52 -4.98 7.64
CA ILE A 191 -12.00 -5.01 6.28
C ILE A 191 -10.60 -5.64 6.33
N ASP A 192 -10.38 -6.67 5.52
CA ASP A 192 -9.08 -7.30 5.30
C ASP A 192 -8.65 -7.10 3.84
N VAL A 193 -7.35 -6.90 3.61
CA VAL A 193 -6.76 -6.76 2.28
C VAL A 193 -5.61 -7.75 2.07
N ASP A 194 -5.47 -8.28 0.87
CA ASP A 194 -4.30 -9.07 0.47
C ASP A 194 -3.16 -8.12 0.07
N VAL A 195 -2.40 -7.64 1.05
CA VAL A 195 -1.31 -6.67 0.82
C VAL A 195 -0.34 -7.16 -0.24
N VAL A 196 0.03 -8.44 -0.19
CA VAL A 196 1.03 -9.03 -1.10
C VAL A 196 0.45 -9.20 -2.49
N GLY A 197 -0.73 -9.81 -2.61
CA GLY A 197 -1.39 -10.01 -3.90
C GLY A 197 -1.72 -8.68 -4.61
N THR A 198 -2.24 -7.71 -3.86
CA THR A 198 -2.58 -6.39 -4.38
C THR A 198 -1.34 -5.61 -4.82
N GLN A 199 -0.23 -5.67 -4.07
CA GLN A 199 1.03 -5.03 -4.47
C GLN A 199 1.61 -5.65 -5.75
N LEU A 200 1.56 -6.97 -5.90
CA LEU A 200 2.02 -7.67 -7.11
C LEU A 200 1.15 -7.31 -8.32
N ALA A 201 -0.17 -7.22 -8.14
CA ALA A 201 -1.07 -6.75 -9.20
C ALA A 201 -0.73 -5.31 -9.63
N SER A 202 -0.41 -4.43 -8.68
CA SER A 202 0.06 -3.06 -8.97
C SER A 202 1.35 -3.08 -9.78
N PHE A 203 2.36 -3.85 -9.34
CA PHE A 203 3.63 -3.95 -10.07
C PHE A 203 3.44 -4.46 -11.49
N ARG A 204 2.65 -5.52 -11.70
CA ARG A 204 2.38 -6.03 -13.07
C ARG A 204 1.81 -4.97 -14.00
N LYS A 205 0.97 -4.06 -13.48
CA LYS A 205 0.39 -2.96 -14.25
C LYS A 205 1.42 -1.83 -14.46
N GLU A 206 2.14 -1.44 -13.42
CA GLU A 206 3.12 -0.36 -13.46
C GLU A 206 4.32 -0.68 -14.35
N LEU A 207 4.76 -1.95 -14.38
CA LEU A 207 5.84 -2.41 -15.25
C LEU A 207 5.47 -2.39 -16.75
N GLN A 208 4.18 -2.21 -17.08
CA GLN A 208 3.72 -1.98 -18.46
C GLN A 208 3.62 -0.49 -18.82
N SER A 209 3.88 0.42 -17.87
CA SER A 209 3.89 1.87 -18.10
C SER A 209 5.30 2.37 -18.38
N GLU A 210 5.47 3.69 -18.43
CA GLU A 210 6.77 4.36 -18.54
C GLU A 210 7.81 3.91 -17.49
N LYS A 211 7.34 3.42 -16.33
CA LYS A 211 8.23 2.83 -15.30
C LYS A 211 8.92 1.56 -15.80
N GLY A 212 8.30 0.82 -16.69
CA GLY A 212 8.88 -0.38 -17.29
C GLY A 212 10.06 -0.12 -18.23
N PHE A 213 10.36 1.14 -18.59
CA PHE A 213 11.46 1.49 -19.50
C PHE A 213 12.85 1.53 -18.85
N THR A 214 12.95 1.37 -17.53
CA THR A 214 14.23 1.26 -16.83
C THR A 214 14.27 -0.01 -15.98
N TRP A 215 15.47 -0.47 -15.61
CA TRP A 215 15.64 -1.75 -14.92
C TRP A 215 15.20 -1.71 -13.44
N GLU A 216 15.22 -0.55 -12.80
CA GLU A 216 15.01 -0.38 -11.36
C GLU A 216 13.63 -0.87 -10.90
N PRO A 217 12.51 -0.57 -11.60
CA PRO A 217 11.19 -1.05 -11.16
C PRO A 217 11.05 -2.57 -11.28
N TRP A 218 11.67 -3.20 -12.28
CA TRP A 218 11.70 -4.66 -12.41
C TRP A 218 12.47 -5.31 -11.26
N ASP A 219 13.62 -4.73 -10.91
CA ASP A 219 14.42 -5.15 -9.76
C ASP A 219 13.65 -4.98 -8.44
N GLN A 220 13.00 -3.84 -8.24
CA GLN A 220 12.18 -3.57 -7.05
C GLN A 220 11.05 -4.59 -6.89
N ALA A 221 10.34 -4.92 -7.98
CA ALA A 221 9.26 -5.91 -7.95
C ALA A 221 9.81 -7.32 -7.59
N ALA A 222 10.96 -7.70 -8.14
CA ALA A 222 11.62 -8.96 -7.80
C ALA A 222 12.12 -9.01 -6.35
N GLN A 223 12.67 -7.91 -5.83
CA GLN A 223 13.08 -7.81 -4.42
C GLN A 223 11.89 -7.98 -3.49
N TYR A 224 10.73 -7.39 -3.82
CA TYR A 224 9.50 -7.55 -3.05
C TYR A 224 9.09 -9.02 -2.94
N CYS A 225 9.18 -9.77 -4.04
CA CYS A 225 8.93 -11.22 -4.07
C CYS A 225 9.86 -11.99 -3.13
N VAL A 226 11.17 -11.67 -3.13
CA VAL A 226 12.16 -12.28 -2.22
C VAL A 226 11.83 -12.00 -0.76
N GLN A 227 11.55 -10.74 -0.42
CA GLN A 227 11.25 -10.31 0.95
C GLN A 227 10.00 -10.99 1.51
N ASN A 228 8.97 -11.15 0.67
CA ASN A 228 7.70 -11.79 1.04
C ASN A 228 7.67 -13.29 0.75
N LYS A 229 8.76 -13.87 0.25
CA LYS A 229 8.90 -15.30 -0.11
C LYS A 229 7.75 -15.81 -1.00
N THR A 230 7.37 -15.01 -1.99
CA THR A 230 6.25 -15.29 -2.89
C THR A 230 6.64 -15.07 -4.35
N ASN A 231 5.90 -15.65 -5.29
CA ASN A 231 6.00 -15.37 -6.73
C ASN A 231 7.43 -15.40 -7.30
N LEU A 232 8.28 -16.29 -6.77
CA LEU A 232 9.71 -16.30 -7.10
C LEU A 232 10.00 -16.69 -8.56
N ASP A 233 9.15 -17.52 -9.18
CA ASP A 233 9.29 -17.84 -10.60
C ASP A 233 9.05 -16.62 -11.51
N GLU A 234 8.03 -15.82 -11.20
CA GLU A 234 7.77 -14.56 -11.92
C GLU A 234 8.83 -13.50 -11.60
N ALA A 235 9.27 -13.44 -10.33
CA ALA A 235 10.38 -12.59 -9.92
C ALA A 235 11.65 -12.90 -10.72
N LEU A 236 11.92 -14.18 -11.02
CA LEU A 236 13.07 -14.57 -11.83
C LEU A 236 12.98 -13.96 -13.24
N LEU A 237 11.80 -14.00 -13.86
CA LEU A 237 11.56 -13.35 -15.16
C LEU A 237 11.76 -11.82 -15.08
N TRP A 238 11.29 -11.18 -14.00
CA TRP A 238 11.55 -9.75 -13.79
C TRP A 238 13.04 -9.45 -13.64
N THR A 239 13.80 -10.32 -12.97
CA THR A 239 15.27 -10.14 -12.88
C THR A 239 15.99 -10.38 -14.21
N ASP A 240 15.45 -11.20 -15.12
CA ASP A 240 15.99 -11.32 -16.48
C ASP A 240 15.86 -9.98 -17.22
N THR A 241 14.73 -9.30 -17.10
CA THR A 241 14.55 -7.94 -17.64
C THR A 241 15.46 -6.94 -16.94
N ALA A 242 15.51 -6.96 -15.60
CA ALA A 242 16.32 -6.04 -14.81
C ALA A 242 17.82 -6.17 -15.10
N THR A 243 18.30 -7.36 -15.43
CA THR A 243 19.74 -7.61 -15.72
C THR A 243 20.08 -7.50 -17.22
N SER A 244 19.14 -7.06 -18.05
CA SER A 244 19.33 -6.93 -19.49
C SER A 244 20.17 -5.70 -19.86
N VAL A 245 21.05 -5.87 -20.85
CA VAL A 245 21.86 -4.78 -21.43
C VAL A 245 20.99 -3.66 -22.01
N ASN A 246 19.81 -4.00 -22.53
CA ASN A 246 18.90 -3.01 -23.12
C ASN A 246 18.33 -2.04 -22.09
N PHE A 247 18.18 -2.47 -20.83
CA PHE A 247 17.64 -1.65 -19.74
C PHE A 247 18.74 -1.08 -18.84
N GLY A 248 20.00 -1.52 -19.00
CA GLY A 248 21.19 -0.99 -18.33
C GLY A 248 21.52 -1.62 -16.97
N GLY A 249 20.66 -2.50 -16.44
CA GLY A 249 20.94 -3.16 -15.17
C GLY A 249 21.95 -4.31 -15.27
N ASP A 250 22.42 -4.65 -16.47
CA ASP A 250 23.60 -5.51 -16.67
C ASP A 250 24.86 -4.95 -15.99
N LYS A 251 24.91 -3.64 -15.77
CA LYS A 251 26.01 -2.93 -15.09
C LYS A 251 25.70 -2.55 -13.65
N SER A 252 24.74 -3.25 -13.02
CA SER A 252 24.29 -2.97 -11.66
C SER A 252 24.60 -4.12 -10.72
N PHE A 253 25.27 -3.84 -9.61
CA PHE A 253 25.47 -4.82 -8.54
C PHE A 253 24.13 -5.28 -7.97
N THR A 254 23.21 -4.34 -7.75
CA THR A 254 21.89 -4.59 -7.15
C THR A 254 21.07 -5.54 -8.01
N ALA A 255 20.96 -5.31 -9.32
CA ALA A 255 20.17 -6.15 -10.22
C ALA A 255 20.63 -7.61 -10.21
N TRP A 256 21.95 -7.85 -10.32
CA TRP A 256 22.51 -9.19 -10.24
C TRP A 256 22.35 -9.82 -8.85
N SER A 257 22.46 -9.03 -7.78
CA SER A 257 22.27 -9.50 -6.40
C SER A 257 20.83 -9.93 -6.12
N THR A 258 19.85 -9.19 -6.64
CA THR A 258 18.43 -9.57 -6.56
C THR A 258 18.19 -10.88 -7.29
N LYS A 259 18.73 -11.03 -8.51
CA LYS A 259 18.64 -12.29 -9.28
C LYS A 259 19.21 -13.47 -8.51
N ALA A 260 20.40 -13.31 -7.90
CA ALA A 260 20.98 -14.34 -7.05
C ALA A 260 20.06 -14.67 -5.86
N SER A 261 19.46 -13.66 -5.21
CA SER A 261 18.54 -13.86 -4.08
C SER A 261 17.25 -14.58 -4.47
N VAL A 262 16.70 -14.30 -5.67
CA VAL A 262 15.56 -15.04 -6.24
C VAL A 262 15.94 -16.50 -6.48
N LEU A 263 17.09 -16.77 -7.10
CA LEU A 263 17.59 -18.13 -7.35
C LEU A 263 17.82 -18.90 -6.05
N ASP A 264 18.40 -18.27 -5.03
CA ASP A 264 18.53 -18.87 -3.70
C ASP A 264 17.16 -19.20 -3.08
N GLY A 265 16.18 -18.30 -3.21
CA GLY A 265 14.80 -18.54 -2.77
C GLY A 265 14.12 -19.69 -3.49
N LEU A 266 14.49 -19.96 -4.75
CA LEU A 266 14.07 -21.11 -5.55
C LEU A 266 14.90 -22.39 -5.27
N GLY A 267 15.86 -22.33 -4.33
CA GLY A 267 16.74 -23.47 -4.00
C GLY A 267 17.87 -23.72 -5.00
N LYS A 268 18.11 -22.80 -5.95
CA LYS A 268 19.15 -22.89 -7.00
C LYS A 268 20.47 -22.26 -6.55
N THR A 269 21.01 -22.73 -5.42
CA THR A 269 22.12 -22.06 -4.72
C THR A 269 23.42 -21.97 -5.53
N GLN A 270 23.72 -22.96 -6.37
CA GLN A 270 24.91 -22.91 -7.23
C GLN A 270 24.75 -21.84 -8.33
N GLU A 271 23.57 -21.79 -8.99
CA GLU A 271 23.25 -20.77 -9.99
C GLU A 271 23.28 -19.36 -9.36
N ALA A 272 22.75 -19.21 -8.15
CA ALA A 272 22.80 -17.95 -7.40
C ALA A 272 24.24 -17.47 -7.17
N ALA A 273 25.14 -18.38 -6.76
CA ALA A 273 26.55 -18.05 -6.57
C ALA A 273 27.24 -17.64 -7.89
N ASP A 274 26.92 -18.31 -8.99
CA ASP A 274 27.49 -17.98 -10.30
C ASP A 274 26.93 -16.67 -10.88
N VAL A 275 25.66 -16.35 -10.62
CA VAL A 275 25.07 -15.05 -10.93
C VAL A 275 25.74 -13.94 -10.12
N MET A 276 26.00 -14.16 -8.84
CA MET A 276 26.63 -13.14 -8.01
C MET A 276 28.03 -12.75 -8.49
N LYS A 277 28.80 -13.70 -9.05
CA LYS A 277 30.12 -13.38 -9.63
C LYS A 277 30.04 -12.31 -10.73
N LYS A 278 28.90 -12.22 -11.44
CA LYS A 278 28.63 -11.17 -12.44
C LYS A 278 28.41 -9.79 -11.81
N ALA A 279 27.95 -9.74 -10.56
CA ALA A 279 27.72 -8.49 -9.83
C ALA A 279 29.05 -7.83 -9.40
N TYR A 280 30.08 -8.61 -9.07
CA TYR A 280 31.30 -8.11 -8.42
C TYR A 280 31.99 -6.94 -9.12
N PRO A 281 32.13 -6.93 -10.46
CA PRO A 281 32.74 -5.79 -11.16
C PRO A 281 31.98 -4.47 -10.99
N TYR A 282 30.67 -4.52 -10.72
CA TYR A 282 29.79 -3.36 -10.62
C TYR A 282 29.56 -2.87 -9.19
N GLY A 283 29.94 -3.67 -8.19
CA GLY A 283 29.76 -3.31 -6.79
C GLY A 283 30.66 -2.17 -6.34
N ASN A 284 30.10 -1.21 -5.61
CA ASN A 284 30.86 -0.21 -4.88
C ASN A 284 31.41 -0.77 -3.56
N VAL A 285 32.22 0.04 -2.85
CA VAL A 285 32.88 -0.34 -1.59
C VAL A 285 31.90 -0.90 -0.55
N ASN A 286 30.74 -0.26 -0.38
CA ASN A 286 29.74 -0.65 0.60
C ASN A 286 29.01 -1.93 0.18
N GLU A 287 28.56 -2.00 -1.07
CA GLU A 287 27.85 -3.16 -1.62
C GLU A 287 28.65 -4.46 -1.48
N LEU A 288 29.91 -4.43 -1.93
CA LEU A 288 30.79 -5.59 -1.82
C LEU A 288 31.09 -5.95 -0.36
N TYR A 289 31.33 -4.94 0.50
CA TYR A 289 31.59 -5.15 1.91
C TYR A 289 30.39 -5.80 2.63
N PHE A 290 29.18 -5.28 2.44
CA PHE A 290 27.98 -5.80 3.11
C PHE A 290 27.55 -7.16 2.56
N TYR A 291 27.74 -7.39 1.26
CA TYR A 291 27.54 -8.72 0.68
C TYR A 291 28.51 -9.74 1.27
N ALA A 292 29.81 -9.44 1.30
CA ALA A 292 30.83 -10.31 1.91
C ALA A 292 30.54 -10.58 3.40
N ARG A 293 30.12 -9.54 4.15
CA ARG A 293 29.64 -9.69 5.55
C ARG A 293 28.49 -10.68 5.66
N SER A 294 27.56 -10.67 4.71
CA SER A 294 26.44 -11.62 4.69
C SER A 294 26.92 -13.06 4.49
N LEU A 295 27.88 -13.28 3.59
CA LEU A 295 28.51 -14.58 3.37
C LEU A 295 29.21 -15.09 4.63
N THR A 296 29.91 -14.21 5.35
CA THR A 296 30.54 -14.59 6.63
C THR A 296 29.51 -15.07 7.65
N ARG A 297 28.37 -14.37 7.80
CA ARG A 297 27.28 -14.80 8.69
C ARG A 297 26.65 -16.13 8.28
N GLN A 298 26.64 -16.42 6.98
CA GLN A 298 26.21 -17.70 6.41
C GLN A 298 27.29 -18.81 6.53
N LYS A 299 28.41 -18.55 7.25
CA LYS A 299 29.56 -19.46 7.38
C LYS A 299 30.25 -19.79 6.05
N LYS A 300 30.08 -18.95 5.02
CA LYS A 300 30.73 -19.06 3.71
C LYS A 300 32.06 -18.28 3.71
N GLY A 301 32.95 -18.60 4.63
CA GLY A 301 34.18 -17.82 4.91
C GLY A 301 35.10 -17.65 3.69
N GLN A 302 35.30 -18.72 2.91
CA GLN A 302 36.13 -18.67 1.71
C GLN A 302 35.58 -17.72 0.64
N GLN A 303 34.27 -17.78 0.38
CA GLN A 303 33.60 -16.89 -0.58
C GLN A 303 33.60 -15.45 -0.08
N ALA A 304 33.40 -15.23 1.23
CA ALA A 304 33.49 -13.90 1.82
C ALA A 304 34.88 -13.28 1.62
N LEU A 305 35.96 -14.06 1.85
CA LEU A 305 37.33 -13.60 1.65
C LEU A 305 37.60 -13.24 0.19
N GLU A 306 37.08 -14.00 -0.78
CA GLU A 306 37.18 -13.68 -2.20
C GLU A 306 36.57 -12.31 -2.52
N VAL A 307 35.35 -12.04 -2.04
CA VAL A 307 34.68 -10.75 -2.26
C VAL A 307 35.40 -9.61 -1.54
N PHE A 308 35.90 -9.82 -0.32
CA PHE A 308 36.69 -8.80 0.38
C PHE A 308 37.99 -8.45 -0.36
N LYS A 309 38.66 -9.44 -0.97
CA LYS A 309 39.83 -9.21 -1.83
C LYS A 309 39.47 -8.38 -3.05
N ILE A 310 38.40 -8.74 -3.76
CA ILE A 310 37.92 -7.97 -4.92
C ILE A 310 37.63 -6.52 -4.51
N ASN A 311 36.98 -6.30 -3.37
CA ASN A 311 36.71 -4.96 -2.87
C ASN A 311 37.99 -4.19 -2.56
N TYR A 312 38.95 -4.82 -1.88
CA TYR A 312 40.25 -4.23 -1.58
C TYR A 312 41.06 -3.91 -2.85
N ASP A 313 41.05 -4.78 -3.85
CA ASP A 313 41.79 -4.57 -5.10
C ASP A 313 41.22 -3.38 -5.90
N LYS A 314 39.89 -3.17 -5.86
CA LYS A 314 39.23 -2.00 -6.47
C LYS A 314 39.45 -0.71 -5.67
N HIS A 315 39.50 -0.82 -4.33
CA HIS A 315 39.53 0.32 -3.41
C HIS A 315 40.61 0.11 -2.32
N PRO A 316 41.90 0.14 -2.72
CA PRO A 316 42.98 -0.29 -1.86
C PRO A 316 43.22 0.68 -0.72
N ASN A 317 43.47 0.10 0.46
CA ASN A 317 43.85 0.84 1.67
C ASN A 317 42.83 1.89 2.13
N GLU A 318 41.55 1.62 1.96
CA GLU A 318 40.48 2.39 2.62
C GLU A 318 40.09 1.72 3.94
N PHE A 319 39.45 2.50 4.83
CA PHE A 319 38.99 1.99 6.13
C PHE A 319 38.16 0.71 5.98
N LEU A 320 37.13 0.77 5.12
CA LEU A 320 36.18 -0.34 4.98
C LEU A 320 36.79 -1.56 4.29
N THR A 321 37.70 -1.36 3.33
CA THR A 321 38.36 -2.48 2.64
C THR A 321 39.41 -3.15 3.52
N ASN A 322 40.16 -2.41 4.35
CA ASN A 322 41.02 -2.99 5.39
C ASN A 322 40.20 -3.73 6.45
N ALA A 323 39.10 -3.15 6.94
CA ALA A 323 38.22 -3.82 7.89
C ALA A 323 37.61 -5.10 7.29
N GLY A 324 37.25 -5.07 6.01
CA GLY A 324 36.77 -6.22 5.25
C GLY A 324 37.81 -7.33 5.13
N MET A 325 39.04 -6.99 4.74
CA MET A 325 40.15 -7.95 4.67
C MET A 325 40.45 -8.59 6.04
N ALA A 326 40.40 -7.81 7.11
CA ALA A 326 40.54 -8.35 8.46
C ALA A 326 39.47 -9.42 8.76
N ARG A 327 38.21 -9.12 8.46
CA ARG A 327 37.08 -10.04 8.63
C ARG A 327 37.21 -11.28 7.75
N GLY A 328 37.57 -11.12 6.48
CA GLY A 328 37.77 -12.20 5.53
C GLY A 328 38.85 -13.19 5.97
N TYR A 329 40.01 -12.69 6.39
CA TYR A 329 41.09 -13.57 6.89
C TYR A 329 40.73 -14.25 8.21
N SER A 330 40.03 -13.54 9.10
CA SER A 330 39.52 -14.15 10.34
C SER A 330 38.55 -15.29 10.05
N ALA A 331 37.65 -15.11 9.06
CA ALA A 331 36.65 -16.11 8.69
C ALA A 331 37.25 -17.42 8.12
N VAL A 332 38.52 -17.40 7.71
CA VAL A 332 39.26 -18.59 7.25
C VAL A 332 40.36 -19.03 8.25
N GLY A 333 40.38 -18.45 9.45
CA GLY A 333 41.32 -18.80 10.53
C GLY A 333 42.72 -18.21 10.41
N ASP A 334 42.98 -17.31 9.46
CA ASP A 334 44.27 -16.61 9.33
C ASP A 334 44.29 -15.35 10.21
N TYR A 335 44.26 -15.54 11.53
CA TYR A 335 44.18 -14.43 12.50
C TYR A 335 45.39 -13.50 12.44
N LYS A 336 46.55 -14.00 12.00
CA LYS A 336 47.77 -13.20 11.85
C LYS A 336 47.62 -12.18 10.73
N LYS A 337 47.16 -12.59 9.53
CA LYS A 337 46.87 -11.63 8.46
C LYS A 337 45.69 -10.74 8.82
N ALA A 338 44.66 -11.31 9.44
CA ALA A 338 43.51 -10.52 9.89
C ALA A 338 43.94 -9.36 10.80
N LEU A 339 44.84 -9.61 11.76
CA LEU A 339 45.38 -8.60 12.66
C LEU A 339 46.10 -7.48 11.92
N THR A 340 46.91 -7.81 10.90
CA THR A 340 47.60 -6.82 10.07
C THR A 340 46.61 -5.85 9.41
N TYR A 341 45.53 -6.35 8.83
CA TYR A 341 44.52 -5.50 8.20
C TYR A 341 43.66 -4.75 9.23
N ALA A 342 43.37 -5.34 10.39
CA ALA A 342 42.64 -4.67 11.47
C ALA A 342 43.43 -3.46 12.00
N GLN A 343 44.75 -3.58 12.15
CA GLN A 343 45.62 -2.47 12.56
C GLN A 343 45.64 -1.33 11.52
N LYS A 344 45.62 -1.66 10.22
CA LYS A 344 45.47 -0.65 9.15
C LYS A 344 44.11 0.05 9.22
N ALA A 345 43.02 -0.69 9.43
CA ALA A 345 41.70 -0.09 9.61
C ALA A 345 41.64 0.79 10.86
N GLN A 346 42.35 0.43 11.94
CA GLN A 346 42.36 1.16 13.20
C GLN A 346 42.88 2.59 13.04
N SER A 347 43.92 2.78 12.23
CA SER A 347 44.47 4.12 11.95
C SER A 347 43.61 4.95 10.99
N GLN A 348 42.65 4.32 10.31
CA GLN A 348 41.78 4.92 9.32
C GLN A 348 40.34 5.14 9.79
N ALA A 349 40.03 4.80 11.04
CA ALA A 349 38.67 4.88 11.57
C ALA A 349 38.11 6.31 11.49
N PRO A 350 36.96 6.53 10.81
CA PRO A 350 36.45 7.87 10.54
C PRO A 350 35.79 8.55 11.75
N ASP A 351 35.36 7.76 12.73
CA ASP A 351 34.62 8.25 13.89
C ASP A 351 34.88 7.36 15.14
N PRO A 352 34.49 7.84 16.35
CA PRO A 352 34.72 7.10 17.59
C PRO A 352 34.05 5.72 17.63
N ALA A 353 32.88 5.54 17.02
CA ALA A 353 32.17 4.26 17.03
C ALA A 353 32.93 3.22 16.22
N ASN A 354 33.36 3.59 15.01
CA ASN A 354 34.20 2.76 14.16
C ASN A 354 35.55 2.43 14.81
N LYS A 355 36.17 3.41 15.50
CA LYS A 355 37.42 3.19 16.23
C LYS A 355 37.24 2.14 17.33
N ASN A 356 36.16 2.20 18.10
CA ASN A 356 35.85 1.22 19.15
C ASN A 356 35.63 -0.19 18.57
N ILE A 357 34.92 -0.30 17.45
CA ILE A 357 34.70 -1.58 16.75
C ILE A 357 36.04 -2.19 16.35
N VAL A 358 36.93 -1.42 15.70
CA VAL A 358 38.21 -1.95 15.22
C VAL A 358 39.18 -2.22 16.36
N ASN A 359 39.20 -1.42 17.43
CA ASN A 359 39.97 -1.72 18.65
C ASN A 359 39.58 -3.09 19.21
N THR A 360 38.27 -3.39 19.26
CA THR A 360 37.76 -4.69 19.71
C THR A 360 38.19 -5.82 18.77
N MET A 361 38.19 -5.59 17.45
CA MET A 361 38.70 -6.55 16.47
C MET A 361 40.18 -6.85 16.71
N VAL A 362 41.01 -5.82 16.87
CA VAL A 362 42.46 -5.96 17.13
C VAL A 362 42.72 -6.77 18.39
N GLN A 363 42.03 -6.45 19.49
CA GLN A 363 42.21 -7.17 20.77
C GLN A 363 41.85 -8.66 20.64
N LYS A 364 40.71 -8.97 20.02
CA LYS A 364 40.31 -10.37 19.78
C LYS A 364 41.31 -11.12 18.92
N LEU A 365 41.85 -10.48 17.88
CA LEU A 365 42.82 -11.10 16.98
C LEU A 365 44.19 -11.30 17.66
N GLN A 366 44.60 -10.42 18.56
CA GLN A 366 45.79 -10.61 19.41
C GLN A 366 45.65 -11.84 20.31
N ASP A 367 44.43 -12.11 20.79
CA ASP A 367 44.09 -13.33 21.54
C ASP A 367 43.92 -14.58 20.65
N GLY A 368 44.09 -14.47 19.33
CA GLY A 368 43.86 -15.57 18.39
C GLY A 368 42.39 -15.99 18.27
N LYS A 369 41.45 -15.06 18.49
CA LYS A 369 40.00 -15.29 18.41
C LYS A 369 39.41 -14.70 17.14
N ASP A 370 38.37 -15.36 16.63
CA ASP A 370 37.60 -14.87 15.50
C ASP A 370 36.83 -13.57 15.84
N ILE A 371 36.68 -12.70 14.84
CA ILE A 371 36.05 -11.38 14.96
C ILE A 371 34.69 -11.26 14.25
N ASN A 372 34.14 -12.36 13.72
CA ASN A 372 32.99 -12.31 12.81
C ASN A 372 31.62 -12.54 13.42
#